data_AF-A0A226M6F4-F1
#
_entry.id   AF-A0A226M6F4-F1
#
_cell.length_a   1.000
_cell.length_b   1.000
_cell.length_c   1.000
_cell.angle_alpha   90.00
_cell.angle_beta   90.00
_cell.angle_gamma   90.00
#
_symmetry.space_group_name_H-M   'P 1'
#
loop_
_entity.id
_entity.type
_entity.pdbx_description
1 polymer ?
#
loop_
_entity_poly.entity_id
_entity_poly.type
_entity_poly.pdbx_seq_one_letter_code
_entity_poly.pdbx_strand_id
1 'polypeptide(L)'
;MWYPEIKHFCPRTPIILVGCQLDLRYADLDAVNRARRPLAKPIRPTDILPPERGHEVAKELGVPYYETSVVAQFGIKDVFDNAIRAALISRRHLQFWKSHLKKMQRPLLQAPFLPPKPPPPVIRIPEPPASRAWGPAALFCTPLCADVVFQLQGGQRVFAHRVYLATSCSKFYDLFTLEGPPGTGKE
;
A
#
# COMPACT_ATOMS: atom_id res chain seq x y z
N MET A 1 -20.73 -22.29 9.60
CA MET A 1 -20.98 -23.74 9.49
C MET A 1 -19.69 -24.55 9.60
N TRP A 2 -18.61 -24.21 8.88
CA TRP A 2 -17.36 -24.99 8.88
C TRP A 2 -16.65 -25.19 10.24
N TYR A 3 -16.38 -24.12 10.99
CA TYR A 3 -15.54 -24.24 12.19
C TYR A 3 -16.12 -25.17 13.28
N PRO A 4 -17.41 -25.02 13.69
CA PRO A 4 -18.01 -25.95 14.65
C PRO A 4 -18.02 -27.41 14.17
N GLU A 5 -18.28 -27.62 12.89
CA GLU A 5 -18.32 -28.95 12.28
C GLU A 5 -16.95 -29.63 12.30
N ILE A 6 -15.90 -28.92 11.89
CA ILE A 6 -14.51 -29.43 11.96
C ILE A 6 -14.13 -29.72 13.41
N LYS A 7 -14.49 -28.86 14.37
CA LYS A 7 -14.20 -29.08 15.79
C LYS A 7 -14.96 -30.27 16.37
N HIS A 8 -16.16 -30.57 15.87
CA HIS A 8 -16.94 -31.73 16.28
C HIS A 8 -16.30 -33.04 15.81
N PHE A 9 -16.00 -33.17 14.51
CA PHE A 9 -15.47 -34.41 13.94
C PHE A 9 -13.95 -34.58 14.10
N CYS A 10 -13.21 -33.48 14.11
CA CYS A 10 -11.76 -33.43 14.08
C CYS A 10 -11.17 -32.48 15.15
N PRO A 11 -11.42 -32.70 16.45
CA PRO A 11 -11.15 -31.72 17.51
C PRO A 11 -9.67 -31.32 17.66
N ARG A 12 -8.75 -32.22 17.31
CA ARG A 12 -7.29 -32.04 17.42
C ARG A 12 -6.62 -31.54 16.14
N THR A 13 -7.37 -31.44 15.04
CA THR A 13 -6.82 -31.00 13.76
C THR A 13 -6.54 -29.50 13.82
N PRO A 14 -5.31 -29.04 13.50
CA PRO A 14 -5.02 -27.62 13.43
C PRO A 14 -5.81 -26.99 12.28
N ILE A 15 -6.32 -25.78 12.51
CA ILE A 15 -7.12 -25.02 11.54
C ILE A 15 -6.37 -23.74 11.21
N ILE A 16 -6.36 -23.36 9.94
CA ILE A 16 -5.91 -22.05 9.45
C ILE A 16 -7.06 -21.42 8.68
N LEU A 17 -7.25 -20.11 8.82
CA LEU A 17 -8.23 -19.36 8.04
C LEU A 17 -7.52 -18.76 6.82
N VAL A 18 -8.11 -18.92 5.63
CA VAL A 18 -7.53 -18.41 4.38
C VAL A 18 -8.55 -17.56 3.63
N GLY A 19 -8.22 -16.29 3.40
CA GLY A 19 -8.91 -15.43 2.44
C GLY A 19 -8.39 -15.72 1.03
N CYS A 20 -9.30 -15.97 0.08
CA CYS A 20 -8.94 -16.26 -1.31
C CYS A 20 -9.36 -15.10 -2.21
N GLN A 21 -8.80 -15.07 -3.43
CA GLN A 21 -9.14 -14.09 -4.47
C GLN A 21 -8.85 -12.64 -4.04
N LEU A 22 -7.76 -12.46 -3.29
CA LEU A 22 -7.29 -11.16 -2.80
C LEU A 22 -7.17 -10.10 -3.91
N ASP A 23 -6.82 -10.51 -5.13
CA ASP A 23 -6.70 -9.65 -6.32
C ASP A 23 -7.97 -8.84 -6.62
N LEU A 24 -9.16 -9.37 -6.27
CA LEU A 24 -10.42 -8.67 -6.49
C LEU A 24 -10.50 -7.32 -5.78
N ARG A 25 -9.74 -7.11 -4.69
CA ARG A 25 -9.68 -5.82 -3.98
C ARG A 25 -9.08 -4.69 -4.80
N TYR A 26 -8.27 -5.01 -5.80
CA TYR A 26 -7.52 -4.05 -6.60
C TYR A 26 -7.79 -4.19 -8.11
N ALA A 27 -8.70 -5.10 -8.49
CA ALA A 27 -9.02 -5.37 -9.88
C ALA A 27 -10.06 -4.37 -10.44
N ASP A 28 -10.03 -4.19 -11.76
CA ASP A 28 -11.17 -3.62 -12.49
C ASP A 28 -12.34 -4.61 -12.46
N LEU A 29 -13.30 -4.37 -11.58
CA LEU A 29 -14.45 -5.25 -11.39
C LEU A 29 -15.35 -5.33 -12.62
N ASP A 30 -15.39 -4.28 -13.47
CA ASP A 30 -16.17 -4.32 -14.69
C ASP A 30 -15.51 -5.25 -15.71
N ALA A 31 -14.19 -5.18 -15.85
CA ALA A 31 -13.44 -6.13 -16.67
C ALA A 31 -13.58 -7.57 -16.16
N VAL A 32 -13.46 -7.77 -14.84
CA VAL A 32 -13.66 -9.09 -14.21
C VAL A 32 -15.07 -9.62 -14.48
N ASN A 33 -16.10 -8.80 -14.32
CA ASN A 33 -17.48 -9.23 -14.54
C ASN A 33 -17.77 -9.52 -16.02
N ARG A 34 -17.18 -8.76 -16.97
CA ARG A 34 -17.27 -9.06 -18.41
C ARG A 34 -16.60 -10.39 -18.80
N ALA A 35 -15.51 -10.75 -18.14
CA ALA A 35 -14.79 -12.00 -18.41
C ALA A 35 -15.45 -13.23 -17.77
N ARG A 36 -16.38 -13.04 -16.82
CA ARG A 36 -17.11 -14.12 -16.16
C ARG A 36 -18.26 -14.63 -17.03
N ARG A 37 -18.78 -15.82 -16.68
CA ARG A 37 -19.88 -16.46 -17.43
C ARG A 37 -21.10 -15.53 -17.49
N PRO A 38 -21.85 -15.48 -18.61
CA PRO A 38 -22.97 -14.54 -18.80
C PRO A 38 -24.06 -14.58 -17.72
N LEU A 39 -24.24 -15.70 -17.03
CA LEU A 39 -25.25 -15.89 -15.97
C LEU A 39 -24.68 -15.75 -14.55
N ALA A 40 -23.39 -15.42 -14.40
CA ALA A 40 -22.80 -15.22 -13.09
C ALA A 40 -23.29 -13.89 -12.49
N LYS A 41 -23.72 -13.93 -11.22
CA LYS A 41 -24.01 -12.71 -10.47
C LYS A 41 -22.78 -11.78 -10.49
N PRO A 42 -22.91 -10.50 -10.91
CA PRO A 42 -21.81 -9.56 -10.88
C PRO A 42 -21.22 -9.41 -9.48
N ILE A 43 -19.90 -9.41 -9.38
CA ILE A 43 -19.18 -9.08 -8.14
C ILE A 43 -19.28 -7.58 -7.96
N ARG A 44 -19.78 -7.15 -6.79
CA ARG A 44 -19.83 -5.74 -6.39
C ARG A 44 -18.73 -5.47 -5.37
N PRO A 45 -18.28 -4.21 -5.21
CA PRO A 45 -17.35 -3.83 -4.14
C PRO A 45 -17.80 -4.29 -2.75
N THR A 46 -19.10 -4.23 -2.46
CA THR A 46 -19.68 -4.67 -1.19
C THR A 46 -19.58 -6.18 -0.93
N ASP A 47 -19.36 -6.98 -1.98
CA ASP A 47 -19.22 -8.43 -1.87
C ASP A 47 -17.76 -8.83 -1.54
N ILE A 48 -16.82 -7.88 -1.58
CA ILE A 48 -15.40 -8.10 -1.30
C ILE A 48 -15.10 -7.71 0.15
N LEU A 49 -14.57 -8.65 0.91
CA LEU A 49 -14.23 -8.42 2.32
C LEU A 49 -12.88 -7.71 2.45
N PRO A 50 -12.78 -6.68 3.31
CA PRO A 50 -11.50 -6.03 3.61
C PRO A 50 -10.64 -6.96 4.51
N PRO A 51 -9.30 -6.80 4.50
CA PRO A 51 -8.39 -7.68 5.25
C PRO A 51 -8.70 -7.77 6.75
N GLU A 52 -9.17 -6.68 7.34
CA GLU A 52 -9.47 -6.56 8.77
C GLU A 52 -10.56 -7.55 9.17
N ARG A 53 -11.57 -7.75 8.31
CA ARG A 53 -12.67 -8.66 8.61
C ARG A 53 -12.21 -10.11 8.70
N GLY A 54 -11.22 -10.51 7.91
CA GLY A 54 -10.59 -11.83 8.01
C GLY A 54 -9.82 -12.01 9.31
N HIS A 55 -9.09 -10.98 9.74
CA HIS A 55 -8.34 -10.97 11.00
C HIS A 55 -9.28 -11.02 12.22
N GLU A 56 -10.40 -10.31 12.20
CA GLU A 56 -11.42 -10.36 13.25
C GLU A 56 -11.95 -11.77 13.44
N VAL A 57 -12.38 -12.42 12.36
CA VAL A 57 -12.88 -13.81 12.40
C VAL A 57 -11.79 -14.76 12.89
N ALA A 58 -10.56 -14.62 12.42
CA ALA A 58 -9.45 -15.45 12.87
C ALA A 58 -9.16 -15.29 14.36
N LYS A 59 -9.25 -14.05 14.87
CA LYS A 59 -9.11 -13.74 16.30
C LYS A 59 -10.24 -14.36 17.12
N GLU A 60 -11.49 -14.24 16.68
CA GLU A 60 -12.66 -14.87 17.33
C GLU A 60 -12.51 -16.40 17.41
N LEU A 61 -11.97 -17.01 16.34
CA LEU A 61 -11.78 -18.46 16.26
C LEU A 61 -10.50 -18.98 16.92
N GLY A 62 -9.56 -18.08 17.28
CA GLY A 62 -8.25 -18.42 17.82
C GLY A 62 -7.34 -19.15 16.83
N VAL A 63 -7.43 -18.83 15.54
CA VAL A 63 -6.66 -19.47 14.45
C VAL A 63 -5.81 -18.45 13.69
N PRO A 64 -4.71 -18.84 13.03
CA PRO A 64 -3.96 -17.92 12.18
C PRO A 64 -4.74 -17.61 10.89
N TYR A 65 -4.51 -16.42 10.35
CA TYR A 65 -5.09 -15.93 9.11
C TYR A 65 -4.04 -15.70 8.03
N TYR A 66 -4.39 -16.03 6.80
CA TYR A 66 -3.58 -15.81 5.61
C TYR A 66 -4.46 -15.39 4.44
N GLU A 67 -3.88 -14.72 3.45
CA GLU A 67 -4.55 -14.35 2.21
C GLU A 67 -3.80 -14.87 1.00
N THR A 68 -4.56 -15.19 -0.06
CA THR A 68 -4.00 -15.70 -1.31
C THR A 68 -4.65 -15.06 -2.52
N SER A 69 -3.86 -14.91 -3.57
CA SER A 69 -4.33 -14.64 -4.92
C SER A 69 -3.62 -15.56 -5.89
N VAL A 70 -4.38 -16.36 -6.63
CA VAL A 70 -3.84 -17.15 -7.74
C VAL A 70 -3.45 -16.25 -8.90
N VAL A 71 -4.21 -15.18 -9.15
CA VAL A 71 -3.93 -14.23 -10.24
C VAL A 71 -2.63 -13.47 -10.00
N ALA A 72 -2.43 -12.95 -8.78
CA ALA A 72 -1.23 -12.23 -8.40
C ALA A 72 -0.08 -13.16 -7.93
N GLN A 73 -0.29 -14.48 -7.92
CA GLN A 73 0.65 -15.48 -7.39
C GLN A 73 1.13 -15.16 -5.96
N PHE A 74 0.25 -14.56 -5.14
CA PHE A 74 0.57 -14.10 -3.80
C PHE A 74 0.08 -15.10 -2.75
N GLY A 75 0.93 -15.34 -1.73
CA GLY A 75 0.55 -16.05 -0.50
C GLY A 75 0.31 -17.55 -0.63
N ILE A 76 0.28 -18.10 -1.85
CA ILE A 76 0.01 -19.52 -2.12
C ILE A 76 1.01 -20.39 -1.37
N LYS A 77 2.32 -20.15 -1.60
CA LYS A 77 3.39 -20.90 -0.94
C LYS A 77 3.35 -20.74 0.58
N ASP A 78 3.11 -19.53 1.07
CA ASP A 78 3.08 -19.24 2.51
C ASP A 78 1.97 -20.02 3.22
N VAL A 79 0.78 -20.10 2.63
CA VAL A 79 -0.34 -20.87 3.16
C VAL A 79 0.01 -22.35 3.27
N PHE A 80 0.55 -22.96 2.21
CA PHE A 80 0.89 -24.37 2.23
C PHE A 80 2.04 -24.68 3.20
N ASP A 81 3.09 -23.86 3.21
CA ASP A 81 4.19 -24.01 4.17
C ASP A 81 3.71 -23.90 5.61
N ASN A 82 2.82 -22.94 5.90
CA ASN A 82 2.28 -22.75 7.24
C ASN A 82 1.29 -23.85 7.65
N ALA A 83 0.53 -24.41 6.71
CA ALA A 83 -0.29 -25.59 6.95
C ALA A 83 0.58 -26.80 7.32
N ILE A 84 1.70 -27.00 6.60
CA ILE A 84 2.67 -28.06 6.89
C ILE A 84 3.28 -27.85 8.29
N ARG A 85 3.73 -26.64 8.62
CA ARG A 85 4.25 -26.30 9.96
C ARG A 85 3.23 -26.60 11.06
N ALA A 86 1.97 -26.19 10.87
CA ALA A 86 0.89 -26.41 11.84
C ALA A 86 0.62 -27.91 12.04
N ALA A 87 0.57 -28.70 10.96
CA ALA A 87 0.38 -30.15 11.01
C ALA A 87 1.53 -30.86 11.75
N LEU A 88 2.79 -30.49 11.47
CA LEU A 88 3.97 -31.08 12.09
C LEU A 88 4.07 -30.74 13.58
N ILE A 89 3.69 -29.53 13.98
CA ILE A 89 3.59 -29.14 15.39
C ILE A 89 2.48 -29.92 16.09
N SER A 90 1.28 -30.01 15.52
CA SER A 90 0.20 -30.83 16.10
C SER A 90 0.65 -32.28 16.28
N ARG A 91 1.34 -32.85 15.29
CA ARG A 91 1.91 -34.20 15.38
C ARG A 91 2.95 -34.33 16.50
N ARG A 92 3.78 -33.32 16.74
CA ARG A 92 4.72 -33.30 17.87
C ARG A 92 4.00 -33.37 19.21
N HIS A 93 2.89 -32.65 19.37
CA HIS A 93 2.10 -32.69 20.61
C HIS A 93 1.54 -34.10 20.88
N LEU A 94 1.22 -34.86 19.83
CA LEU A 94 0.76 -36.25 19.94
C LEU A 94 1.88 -37.28 20.06
N GLN A 95 3.08 -36.99 19.54
CA GLN A 95 4.22 -37.92 19.46
C GLN A 95 5.49 -37.28 20.05
N PHE A 96 5.45 -36.89 21.33
CA PHE A 96 6.50 -36.08 21.98
C PHE A 96 7.90 -36.72 21.99
N TRP A 97 7.99 -38.05 21.90
CA TRP A 97 9.24 -38.81 21.82
C TRP A 97 10.01 -38.60 20.48
N LYS A 98 9.37 -38.04 19.44
CA LYS A 98 10.02 -37.80 18.14
C LYS A 98 10.86 -36.53 18.16
N SER A 99 12.15 -36.69 18.45
CA SER A 99 13.13 -35.61 18.59
C SER A 99 13.31 -34.72 17.35
N HIS A 100 13.18 -35.26 16.13
CA HIS A 100 13.32 -34.50 14.88
C HIS A 100 12.26 -33.40 14.72
N LEU A 101 11.10 -33.53 15.38
CA LEU A 101 10.06 -32.50 15.36
C LEU A 101 10.32 -31.35 16.35
N LYS A 102 11.32 -31.46 17.24
CA LYS A 102 11.60 -30.42 18.25
C LYS A 102 12.02 -29.08 17.63
N LYS A 103 12.66 -29.12 16.47
CA LYS A 103 13.15 -27.94 15.73
C LYS A 103 12.12 -27.37 14.74
N MET A 104 10.90 -27.92 14.69
CA MET A 104 9.87 -27.40 13.79
C MET A 104 9.48 -25.97 14.14
N GLN A 105 9.59 -25.09 13.15
CA GLN A 105 9.22 -23.70 13.26
C GLN A 105 7.69 -23.55 13.31
N ARG A 106 7.20 -22.61 14.13
CA ARG A 106 5.78 -22.25 14.18
C ARG A 106 5.31 -21.63 12.87
N PRO A 107 4.00 -21.67 12.56
CA PRO A 107 3.45 -20.89 11.46
C PRO A 107 3.91 -19.43 11.54
N LEU A 108 4.37 -18.90 10.42
CA LEU A 108 4.96 -17.57 10.30
C LEU A 108 3.92 -16.58 9.85
N LEU A 109 4.06 -15.34 10.33
CA LEU A 109 3.26 -14.23 9.84
C LEU A 109 3.50 -14.03 8.35
N GLN A 110 2.43 -13.72 7.63
CA GLN A 110 2.50 -13.36 6.23
C GLN A 110 2.67 -11.84 6.11
N ALA A 111 3.60 -11.40 5.27
CA ALA A 111 3.72 -10.00 4.94
C ALA A 111 2.47 -9.52 4.20
N PRO A 112 1.97 -8.29 4.45
CA PRO A 112 0.82 -7.76 3.71
C PRO A 112 1.07 -7.75 2.20
N PHE A 113 0.01 -7.94 1.41
CA PHE A 113 0.09 -7.76 -0.02
C PHE A 113 0.39 -6.30 -0.36
N LEU A 114 1.38 -6.09 -1.21
CA LEU A 114 1.76 -4.77 -1.70
C LEU A 114 1.18 -4.59 -3.11
N PRO A 115 0.13 -3.77 -3.30
CA PRO A 115 -0.42 -3.50 -4.62
C PRO A 115 0.64 -2.87 -5.54
N PRO A 116 0.57 -3.10 -6.86
CA PRO A 116 1.45 -2.42 -7.80
C PRO A 116 1.32 -0.90 -7.63
N LYS A 117 2.46 -0.19 -7.60
CA LYS A 117 2.46 1.27 -7.52
C LYS A 117 1.72 1.85 -8.74
N PRO A 118 0.85 2.85 -8.56
CA PRO A 118 0.26 3.53 -9.70
C PRO A 118 1.37 4.13 -10.58
N PRO A 119 1.17 4.22 -11.90
CA PRO A 119 2.13 4.88 -12.77
C PRO A 119 2.31 6.34 -12.31
N PRO A 120 3.53 6.91 -12.42
CA PRO A 120 3.75 8.32 -12.12
C PRO A 120 2.80 9.21 -12.94
N PRO A 121 2.34 10.35 -12.38
CA PRO A 121 1.50 11.27 -13.13
C PRO A 121 2.24 11.77 -14.38
N VAL A 122 1.53 11.87 -15.50
CA VAL A 122 2.07 12.46 -16.72
C VAL A 122 2.17 13.97 -16.52
N ILE A 123 3.37 14.47 -16.23
CA ILE A 123 3.63 15.90 -16.14
C ILE A 123 3.73 16.44 -17.57
N ARG A 124 2.69 17.14 -18.03
CA ARG A 124 2.74 17.90 -19.29
C ARG A 124 3.40 19.24 -19.02
N ILE A 125 4.66 19.39 -19.45
CA ILE A 125 5.33 20.69 -19.47
C ILE A 125 4.75 21.44 -20.68
N PRO A 126 4.09 22.60 -20.49
CA PRO A 126 3.63 23.41 -21.61
C PRO A 126 4.80 23.79 -22.52
N GLU A 127 4.59 23.80 -23.85
CA GLU A 127 5.61 24.34 -24.74
C GLU A 127 5.84 25.83 -24.43
N PRO A 128 7.10 26.29 -24.44
CA PRO A 128 7.38 27.70 -24.27
C PRO A 128 6.69 28.50 -25.38
N PRO A 129 6.01 29.61 -25.07
CA PRO A 129 5.33 30.41 -26.08
C PRO A 129 6.32 30.90 -27.14
N ALA A 130 5.93 30.79 -28.43
CA ALA A 130 6.77 31.16 -29.57
C ALA A 130 7.16 32.66 -29.63
N SER A 131 6.57 33.49 -28.78
CA SER A 131 6.87 34.91 -28.72
C SER A 131 8.15 35.17 -27.94
N ARG A 132 9.12 35.84 -28.58
CA ARG A 132 10.33 36.40 -27.94
C ARG A 132 10.04 37.42 -26.82
N ALA A 133 8.79 37.84 -26.65
CA ALA A 133 8.38 38.79 -25.62
C ALA A 133 8.26 38.17 -24.21
N TRP A 134 8.22 36.84 -24.10
CA TRP A 134 8.14 36.12 -22.83
C TRP A 134 9.52 35.56 -22.43
N GLY A 135 10.50 36.45 -22.25
CA GLY A 135 11.77 36.11 -21.62
C GLY A 135 11.66 36.04 -20.09
N PRO A 136 12.74 35.68 -19.36
CA PRO A 136 12.76 35.70 -17.89
C PRO A 136 12.33 37.06 -17.30
N ALA A 137 12.56 38.14 -18.04
CA ALA A 137 12.11 39.49 -17.69
C ALA A 137 10.58 39.60 -17.49
N ALA A 138 9.78 38.85 -18.25
CA ALA A 138 8.32 38.88 -18.15
C ALA A 138 7.80 38.25 -16.85
N LEU A 139 8.59 37.38 -16.21
CA LEU A 139 8.27 36.78 -14.92
C LEU A 139 8.33 37.79 -13.76
N PHE A 140 9.04 38.91 -13.91
CA PHE A 140 9.00 40.01 -12.93
C PHE A 140 7.65 40.74 -12.97
N CYS A 141 7.02 40.80 -14.14
CA CYS A 141 5.75 41.51 -14.33
C CYS A 141 4.53 40.58 -14.21
N THR A 142 4.73 39.26 -14.18
CA THR A 142 3.66 38.26 -14.18
C THR A 142 3.88 37.24 -13.06
N PRO A 143 2.97 37.10 -12.07
CA PRO A 143 3.16 36.24 -10.91
C PRO A 143 2.95 34.74 -11.20
N LEU A 144 3.10 34.31 -12.46
CA LEU A 144 2.95 32.90 -12.86
C LEU A 144 3.99 32.05 -12.13
N CYS A 145 3.51 31.07 -11.35
CA CYS A 145 4.34 30.14 -10.58
C CYS A 145 5.29 30.80 -9.55
N ALA A 146 5.01 32.04 -9.12
CA ALA A 146 5.80 32.69 -8.08
C ALA A 146 5.66 31.95 -6.74
N ASP A 147 6.79 31.61 -6.11
CA ASP A 147 6.89 30.93 -4.83
C ASP A 147 7.53 31.82 -3.73
N VAL A 148 7.84 33.08 -4.07
CA VAL A 148 8.32 34.12 -3.15
C VAL A 148 7.53 35.40 -3.35
N VAL A 149 7.18 36.07 -2.24
CA VAL A 149 6.54 37.39 -2.25
C VAL A 149 7.27 38.32 -1.27
N PHE A 150 7.84 39.40 -1.78
CA PHE A 150 8.37 40.48 -0.95
C PHE A 150 7.26 41.46 -0.60
N GLN A 151 7.07 41.72 0.69
CA GLN A 151 6.17 42.75 1.19
C GLN A 151 6.96 44.03 1.42
N LEU A 152 6.58 45.10 0.71
CA LEU A 152 7.20 46.41 0.81
C LEU A 152 6.40 47.30 1.77
N GLN A 153 7.05 48.32 2.32
CA GLN A 153 6.37 49.35 3.11
C GLN A 153 5.31 50.05 2.24
N GLY A 154 4.11 50.23 2.78
CA GLY A 154 2.96 50.76 2.03
C GLY A 154 2.06 49.69 1.36
N GLY A 155 2.27 48.40 1.67
CA GLY A 155 1.35 47.32 1.25
C GLY A 155 1.58 46.80 -0.17
N GLN A 156 2.59 47.31 -0.87
CA GLN A 156 2.99 46.81 -2.19
C GLN A 156 3.61 45.41 -2.07
N ARG A 157 3.39 44.58 -3.10
CA ARG A 157 3.90 43.20 -3.17
C ARG A 157 4.71 43.02 -4.45
N VAL A 158 5.87 42.39 -4.33
CA VAL A 158 6.70 41.97 -5.46
C VAL A 158 6.79 40.46 -5.48
N PHE A 159 6.35 39.85 -6.58
CA PHE A 159 6.39 38.41 -6.79
C PHE A 159 7.74 38.00 -7.38
N ALA A 160 8.30 36.90 -6.90
CA ALA A 160 9.58 36.37 -7.35
C ALA A 160 9.60 34.84 -7.28
N HIS A 161 10.68 34.24 -7.81
CA HIS A 161 10.85 32.79 -7.85
C HIS A 161 12.14 32.39 -7.15
N ARG A 162 12.09 31.39 -6.26
CA ARG A 162 13.24 30.85 -5.50
C ARG A 162 14.38 30.49 -6.44
N VAL A 163 14.08 29.86 -7.58
CA VAL A 163 15.08 29.43 -8.55
C VAL A 163 15.91 30.61 -9.09
N TYR A 164 15.29 31.74 -9.43
CA TYR A 164 16.00 32.90 -9.96
C TYR A 164 16.78 33.64 -8.85
N LEU A 165 16.18 33.79 -7.66
CA LEU A 165 16.84 34.43 -6.53
C LEU A 165 18.06 33.62 -6.05
N ALA A 166 17.91 32.30 -5.91
CA ALA A 166 18.97 31.40 -5.48
C ALA A 166 20.12 31.33 -6.51
N THR A 167 19.81 31.34 -7.80
CA THR A 167 20.85 31.36 -8.85
C THR A 167 21.56 32.71 -8.98
N SER A 168 20.91 33.81 -8.60
CA SER A 168 21.48 35.16 -8.72
C SER A 168 22.27 35.62 -7.48
N CYS A 169 22.06 35.01 -6.31
CA CYS A 169 22.67 35.45 -5.06
C CYS A 169 22.86 34.30 -4.06
N SER A 170 24.07 34.14 -3.54
CA SER A 170 24.39 33.10 -2.55
C SER A 170 23.60 33.22 -1.25
N LYS A 171 23.25 34.44 -0.82
CA LYS A 171 22.40 34.65 0.36
C LYS A 171 20.98 34.10 0.17
N PHE A 172 20.41 34.29 -1.02
CA PHE A 172 19.12 33.70 -1.35
C PHE A 172 19.23 32.19 -1.57
N TYR A 173 20.34 31.71 -2.12
CA TYR A 173 20.60 30.27 -2.22
C TYR A 173 20.56 29.63 -0.84
N ASP A 174 21.35 30.15 0.11
CA ASP A 174 21.41 29.66 1.49
C ASP A 174 20.02 29.73 2.14
N LEU A 175 19.34 30.88 2.03
CA LEU A 175 18.01 31.07 2.61
C LEU A 175 16.99 30.03 2.12
N PHE A 176 17.01 29.69 0.83
CA PHE A 176 16.05 28.78 0.23
C PHE A 176 16.47 27.31 0.23
N THR A 177 17.72 26.98 0.56
CA THR A 177 18.21 25.59 0.70
C THR A 177 18.35 25.14 2.15
N LEU A 178 18.38 26.07 3.11
CA LEU A 178 18.40 25.76 4.55
C LEU A 178 17.06 25.26 5.10
N GLU A 179 15.96 25.38 4.35
CA GLU A 179 14.72 24.66 4.68
C GLU A 179 14.81 23.20 4.23
N GLY A 180 15.47 22.37 5.05
CA GLY A 180 15.14 20.95 5.13
C GLY A 180 13.68 20.76 5.60
N PRO A 181 13.09 19.55 5.44
CA PRO A 181 11.72 19.30 5.89
C PRO A 181 11.60 19.67 7.38
N PRO A 182 10.45 20.20 7.85
CA PRO A 182 10.29 20.65 9.22
C PRO A 182 10.65 19.51 10.16
N GLY A 183 11.81 19.65 10.80
CA GLY A 183 12.23 18.81 11.90
C GLY A 183 11.17 18.93 12.96
N THR A 184 10.70 17.78 13.42
CA THR A 184 9.89 17.62 14.62
C THR A 184 10.61 18.26 15.80
N GLY A 185 10.29 19.53 16.03
CA GLY A 185 10.62 20.24 17.27
C GLY A 185 9.89 19.55 18.40
N LYS A 186 10.65 18.77 19.18
CA LYS A 186 10.28 18.37 20.53
C LYS A 186 10.33 19.62 21.42
N GLU A 187 9.19 19.95 22.01
CA GLU A 187 9.10 20.43 23.41
C GLU A 187 8.17 19.48 24.15
#